data_AF-A0A7S3HTT1-F1
#
_entry.id   AF-A0A7S3HTT1-F1
#
_cell.length_a   1.000
_cell.length_b   1.000
_cell.length_c   1.000
_cell.angle_alpha   90.00
_cell.angle_beta   90.00
_cell.angle_gamma   90.00
#
_symmetry.space_group_name_H-M   'P 1'
#
loop_
_entity.id
_entity.type
_entity.pdbx_description
1 polymer ?
#
loop_
_entity_poly.entity_id
_entity_poly.type
_entity_poly.pdbx_seq_one_letter_code
_entity_poly.pdbx_strand_id
1 'polypeptide(L)'
;MNSILQCVSNTEILTKLFQSDDYKSQLNHDNPLGHGGKLAKAYAKLIQDMWCGAYSKVIPREFKTTIGEFQPQFAGYDQQDSQEFLGFLLDGLHEDLNRVVKKPHVSKIESKGRPDSIIANESWRRYLLRNDSSVVDSCFGQLKSHVTC
;
A
#
# COMPACT_ATOMS: atom_id res chain seq x y z
N MET A 1 -15.18 -2.97 2.63
CA MET A 1 -14.63 -1.92 1.75
C MET A 1 -14.85 -0.50 2.26
N ASN A 2 -16.08 0.05 2.27
CA ASN A 2 -16.33 1.47 2.59
C ASN A 2 -15.75 1.93 3.94
N SER A 3 -15.85 1.09 4.99
CA SER A 3 -15.25 1.39 6.29
C SER A 3 -13.75 1.69 6.18
N ILE A 4 -12.99 0.81 5.51
CA ILE A 4 -11.56 1.00 5.28
C ILE A 4 -11.28 2.21 4.41
N LEU A 5 -12.06 2.44 3.36
CA LEU A 5 -11.89 3.61 2.51
C LEU A 5 -12.04 4.91 3.31
N GLN A 6 -13.01 4.99 4.22
CA GLN A 6 -13.16 6.14 5.11
C GLN A 6 -11.97 6.26 6.08
N CYS A 7 -11.50 5.16 6.68
CA CYS A 7 -10.32 5.19 7.55
C CYS A 7 -9.08 5.70 6.82
N VAL A 8 -8.73 5.10 5.67
CA VAL A 8 -7.52 5.48 4.91
C VAL A 8 -7.66 6.88 4.31
N SER A 9 -8.85 7.26 3.85
CA SER A 9 -9.16 8.62 3.38
C SER A 9 -8.97 9.68 4.46
N ASN A 10 -9.05 9.33 5.75
CA ASN A 10 -8.78 10.25 6.86
C ASN A 10 -7.35 10.13 7.40
N THR A 11 -6.49 9.32 6.76
CA THR A 11 -5.05 9.30 7.03
C THR A 11 -4.39 10.45 6.26
N GLU A 12 -4.22 11.59 6.92
CA GLU A 12 -3.80 12.86 6.31
C GLU A 12 -2.61 12.74 5.34
N ILE A 13 -1.57 11.99 5.72
CA ILE A 13 -0.35 11.84 4.92
C ILE A 13 -0.64 11.15 3.59
N LEU A 14 -1.44 10.07 3.60
CA LEU A 14 -1.83 9.36 2.38
C LEU A 14 -2.82 10.19 1.55
N THR A 15 -3.77 10.84 2.20
CA THR A 15 -4.77 11.67 1.50
C THR A 15 -4.11 12.82 0.78
N LYS A 16 -3.13 13.51 1.38
CA LYS A 16 -2.37 14.58 0.73
C LYS A 16 -1.65 14.09 -0.53
N LEU A 17 -1.03 12.91 -0.48
CA LEU A 17 -0.33 12.31 -1.62
C LEU A 17 -1.24 12.06 -2.84
N PHE A 18 -2.48 11.63 -2.61
CA PHE A 18 -3.43 11.26 -3.66
C PHE A 18 -4.40 12.39 -4.04
N GLN A 19 -4.60 13.35 -3.15
CA GLN A 19 -5.32 14.59 -3.44
C GLN A 19 -4.48 15.50 -4.34
N SER A 20 -3.16 15.55 -4.13
CA SER A 20 -2.22 16.12 -5.08
C SER A 20 -1.96 15.16 -6.25
N ASP A 21 -1.37 15.68 -7.32
CA ASP A 21 -0.92 14.86 -8.44
C ASP A 21 0.48 14.23 -8.19
N ASP A 22 1.01 14.31 -6.97
CA ASP A 22 2.36 13.85 -6.62
C ASP A 22 2.51 12.33 -6.76
N TYR A 23 1.43 11.57 -6.60
CA TYR A 23 1.46 10.13 -6.84
C TYR A 23 1.79 9.78 -8.31
N LYS A 24 1.48 10.66 -9.28
CA LYS A 24 1.65 10.38 -10.72
C LYS A 24 3.12 10.20 -11.10
N SER A 25 4.02 10.98 -10.49
CA SER A 25 5.48 10.87 -10.73
C SER A 25 6.10 9.65 -10.07
N GLN A 26 5.39 9.02 -9.13
CA GLN A 26 5.84 7.84 -8.37
C GLN A 26 5.29 6.54 -8.92
N LEU A 27 4.44 6.57 -9.96
CA LEU A 27 3.83 5.38 -10.53
C LEU A 27 4.88 4.45 -11.13
N ASN A 28 4.86 3.20 -10.68
CA ASN A 28 5.69 2.14 -11.22
C ASN A 28 4.83 1.20 -12.09
N HIS A 29 4.88 1.43 -13.40
CA HIS A 29 4.10 0.67 -14.38
C HIS A 29 4.63 -0.73 -14.65
N ASP A 30 5.93 -0.95 -14.40
CA ASP A 30 6.64 -2.17 -14.79
C ASP A 30 6.87 -3.13 -13.61
N ASN A 31 6.42 -2.76 -12.41
CA ASN A 31 6.58 -3.61 -11.24
C ASN A 31 5.76 -4.90 -11.40
N PRO A 32 6.39 -6.08 -11.46
CA PRO A 32 5.68 -7.34 -11.63
C PRO A 32 4.79 -7.72 -10.43
N LEU A 33 4.98 -7.07 -9.28
CA LEU A 33 4.14 -7.23 -8.09
C LEU A 33 3.06 -6.14 -7.97
N GLY A 34 3.09 -5.14 -8.87
CA GLY A 34 2.10 -4.08 -8.90
C GLY A 34 0.95 -4.37 -9.87
N HIS A 35 0.14 -3.34 -10.08
CA HIS A 35 -1.08 -3.37 -10.89
C HIS A 35 -0.97 -2.44 -12.10
N GLY A 36 0.26 -2.16 -12.55
CA GLY A 36 0.55 -1.21 -13.62
C GLY A 36 0.16 0.23 -13.30
N GLY A 37 0.03 0.58 -12.01
CA GLY A 37 -0.45 1.89 -11.57
C GLY A 37 -1.96 2.07 -11.66
N LYS A 38 -2.74 1.05 -12.07
CA LYS A 38 -4.19 1.16 -12.24
C LYS A 38 -4.89 1.32 -10.89
N LEU A 39 -4.45 0.60 -9.85
CA LEU A 39 -5.03 0.68 -8.52
C LEU A 39 -4.78 2.06 -7.90
N ALA A 40 -3.54 2.55 -7.97
CA ALA A 40 -3.18 3.88 -7.49
C ALA A 40 -3.99 4.99 -8.18
N LYS A 41 -4.17 4.90 -9.52
CA LYS A 41 -4.99 5.87 -10.26
C LYS A 41 -6.48 5.84 -9.86
N ALA A 42 -7.06 4.65 -9.74
CA ALA A 42 -8.45 4.49 -9.33
C ALA A 42 -8.67 5.00 -7.89
N TYR A 43 -7.71 4.75 -6.99
CA TYR A 43 -7.74 5.26 -5.62
C TYR A 43 -7.60 6.78 -5.57
N ALA A 44 -6.67 7.36 -6.33
CA ALA A 44 -6.47 8.80 -6.42
C ALA A 44 -7.75 9.53 -6.85
N LYS A 45 -8.39 9.03 -7.92
CA LYS A 45 -9.66 9.58 -8.41
C LYS A 45 -10.74 9.55 -7.34
N LEU A 46 -10.85 8.43 -6.60
CA LEU A 46 -11.81 8.30 -5.50
C LEU A 46 -11.53 9.31 -4.38
N ILE A 47 -10.26 9.49 -3.98
CA ILE A 47 -9.88 10.47 -2.95
C ILE A 47 -10.18 11.90 -3.41
N GLN A 48 -9.88 12.24 -4.66
CA GLN A 48 -10.19 13.54 -5.23
C GLN A 48 -11.70 13.81 -5.24
N ASP A 49 -12.52 12.82 -5.65
CA ASP A 49 -13.98 12.92 -5.61
C ASP A 49 -14.50 13.09 -4.17
N MET A 50 -13.95 12.35 -3.20
CA MET A 50 -14.36 12.43 -1.80
C MET A 50 -14.01 13.78 -1.14
N TRP A 51 -12.88 14.40 -1.52
CA TRP A 51 -12.36 15.60 -0.88
C TRP A 51 -12.53 16.89 -1.71
N CYS A 52 -13.21 16.86 -2.86
CA CYS A 52 -13.47 18.05 -3.66
C CYS A 52 -14.52 19.00 -3.06
N GLY A 53 -15.26 18.57 -2.03
CA GLY A 53 -16.31 19.35 -1.37
C GLY A 53 -17.62 19.51 -2.17
N ALA A 54 -17.69 18.98 -3.40
CA ALA A 54 -18.87 19.07 -4.27
C ALA A 54 -19.95 18.03 -3.95
N TYR A 55 -19.61 16.95 -3.24
CA TYR A 55 -20.49 15.81 -3.02
C TYR A 55 -20.65 15.49 -1.53
N SER A 56 -21.88 15.16 -1.12
CA SER A 56 -22.14 14.60 0.22
C SER A 56 -21.91 13.09 0.29
N LYS A 57 -21.84 12.40 -0.86
CA LYS A 57 -21.53 10.97 -1.00
C LYS A 57 -20.93 10.68 -2.36
N VAL A 58 -20.03 9.70 -2.42
CA VAL A 58 -19.40 9.21 -3.65
C VAL A 58 -19.66 7.72 -3.80
N ILE A 59 -19.89 7.25 -5.03
CA ILE A 59 -20.09 5.82 -5.33
C ILE A 59 -18.80 5.27 -5.94
N PRO A 60 -18.04 4.41 -5.25
CA PRO A 60 -16.73 3.93 -5.70
C PRO A 60 -16.84 2.79 -6.74
N ARG A 61 -17.62 2.97 -7.81
CA ARG A 61 -17.85 1.94 -8.84
C ARG A 61 -16.56 1.54 -9.55
N GLU A 62 -15.87 2.53 -10.11
CA GLU A 62 -14.60 2.30 -10.82
C GLU A 62 -13.58 1.61 -9.92
N PHE A 63 -13.38 2.14 -8.71
CA PHE A 63 -12.49 1.55 -7.73
C PHE A 63 -12.90 0.10 -7.36
N LYS A 64 -14.19 -0.18 -7.11
CA LYS A 64 -14.66 -1.55 -6.81
C LYS A 64 -14.42 -2.50 -7.97
N THR A 65 -14.60 -2.05 -9.21
CA THR A 65 -14.29 -2.84 -10.41
C THR A 65 -12.79 -3.12 -10.50
N THR A 66 -11.94 -2.11 -10.36
CA THR A 66 -10.48 -2.26 -10.39
C THR A 66 -9.97 -3.23 -9.32
N ILE A 67 -10.47 -3.14 -8.09
CA ILE A 67 -10.13 -4.09 -7.02
C ILE A 67 -10.52 -5.52 -7.43
N GLY A 68 -11.72 -5.71 -7.99
CA GLY A 68 -12.21 -7.03 -8.41
C GLY A 68 -11.43 -7.65 -9.58
N GLU A 69 -10.80 -6.84 -10.44
CA GLU A 69 -9.92 -7.32 -11.51
C GLU A 69 -8.63 -7.97 -10.95
N PHE A 70 -8.09 -7.41 -9.87
CA PHE A 70 -6.82 -7.85 -9.29
C PHE A 70 -6.98 -8.84 -8.15
N GLN A 71 -8.10 -8.78 -7.45
CA GLN A 71 -8.39 -9.65 -6.32
C GLN A 71 -9.84 -10.16 -6.42
N PRO A 72 -10.05 -11.31 -7.09
CA PRO A 72 -11.39 -11.83 -7.43
C PRO A 72 -12.31 -12.06 -6.22
N GLN A 73 -11.79 -12.34 -5.02
CA GLN A 73 -12.61 -12.45 -3.81
C GLN A 73 -13.40 -11.16 -3.51
N PHE A 74 -12.87 -10.00 -3.93
CA PHE A 74 -13.52 -8.71 -3.79
C PHE A 74 -14.33 -8.32 -5.02
N ALA A 75 -14.49 -9.18 -6.04
CA ALA A 75 -15.31 -8.88 -7.22
C ALA A 75 -16.81 -9.06 -6.93
N GLY A 76 -17.17 -10.05 -6.11
CA GLY A 76 -18.55 -10.39 -5.75
C GLY A 76 -19.25 -9.37 -4.85
N TYR A 77 -20.44 -9.79 -4.38
CA TYR A 77 -21.33 -9.00 -3.51
C TYR A 77 -21.46 -9.58 -2.09
N ASP A 78 -20.74 -10.67 -1.79
CA ASP A 78 -20.70 -11.27 -0.47
C ASP A 78 -20.01 -10.35 0.54
N GLN A 79 -20.29 -10.57 1.83
CA GLN A 79 -19.57 -9.90 2.89
C GLN A 79 -18.11 -10.40 2.94
N GLN A 80 -17.19 -9.49 3.22
CA GLN A 80 -15.75 -9.75 3.20
C GLN A 80 -15.09 -9.16 4.44
N ASP A 81 -13.95 -9.73 4.83
CA ASP A 81 -13.16 -9.19 5.93
C ASP A 81 -12.55 -7.84 5.54
N SER A 82 -12.79 -6.84 6.38
CA SER A 82 -12.25 -5.49 6.19
C SER A 82 -10.73 -5.42 6.39
N GLN A 83 -10.16 -6.26 7.27
CA GLN A 83 -8.72 -6.27 7.53
C GLN A 83 -7.96 -6.85 6.33
N GLU A 84 -8.51 -7.88 5.71
CA GLU A 84 -7.94 -8.46 4.50
C GLU A 84 -7.96 -7.45 3.34
N PHE A 85 -9.07 -6.73 3.19
CA PHE A 85 -9.16 -5.64 2.22
C PHE A 85 -8.15 -4.52 2.49
N LEU A 86 -7.93 -4.14 3.76
CA LEU A 86 -6.90 -3.16 4.12
C LEU A 86 -5.49 -3.63 3.74
N GLY A 87 -5.17 -4.90 4.04
CA GLY A 87 -3.89 -5.48 3.67
C GLY A 87 -3.65 -5.43 2.16
N PHE A 88 -4.64 -5.86 1.37
CA PHE A 88 -4.58 -5.78 -0.08
C PHE A 88 -4.43 -4.35 -0.60
N LEU A 89 -5.19 -3.40 -0.05
CA LEU A 89 -5.13 -2.01 -0.48
C LEU A 89 -3.75 -1.39 -0.22
N LEU A 90 -3.19 -1.56 0.98
CA LEU A 90 -1.89 -0.99 1.32
C LEU A 90 -0.75 -1.63 0.52
N ASP A 91 -0.78 -2.94 0.33
CA ASP A 91 0.20 -3.67 -0.49
C ASP A 91 0.11 -3.24 -1.96
N GLY A 92 -1.10 -3.19 -2.52
CA GLY A 92 -1.30 -2.80 -3.90
C GLY A 92 -0.93 -1.33 -4.19
N LEU A 93 -1.23 -0.41 -3.27
CA LEU A 93 -0.79 0.99 -3.39
C LEU A 93 0.73 1.12 -3.20
N HIS A 94 1.32 0.35 -2.30
CA HIS A 94 2.77 0.28 -2.13
C HIS A 94 3.44 -0.14 -3.43
N GLU A 95 3.01 -1.26 -4.02
CA GLU A 95 3.64 -1.82 -5.21
C GLU A 95 3.43 -0.95 -6.46
N ASP A 96 2.27 -0.30 -6.61
CA ASP A 96 2.03 0.67 -7.69
C ASP A 96 2.87 1.96 -7.56
N LEU A 97 3.37 2.28 -6.35
CA LEU A 97 4.19 3.47 -6.07
C LEU A 97 5.63 3.14 -5.65
N ASN A 98 6.05 1.90 -5.85
CA ASN A 98 7.36 1.44 -5.41
C ASN A 98 8.46 2.04 -6.29
N ARG A 99 9.31 2.87 -5.70
CA ARG A 99 10.46 3.54 -6.33
C ARG A 99 11.52 2.53 -6.77
N VAL A 100 11.54 1.33 -6.17
CA VAL A 100 12.43 0.23 -6.57
C VAL A 100 11.86 -0.51 -7.78
N VAL A 101 12.35 -0.17 -8.97
CA VAL A 101 11.93 -0.84 -10.23
C VAL A 101 12.46 -2.27 -10.32
N LYS A 102 13.74 -2.48 -9.98
CA LYS A 102 14.38 -3.80 -10.03
C LYS A 102 14.74 -4.26 -8.63
N LYS A 103 13.87 -5.09 -8.03
CA LYS A 103 14.07 -5.60 -6.67
C LYS A 103 15.29 -6.53 -6.61
N PRO A 104 16.37 -6.19 -5.88
CA PRO A 104 17.52 -7.06 -5.73
C PRO A 104 17.18 -8.29 -4.89
N HIS A 105 17.95 -9.37 -5.09
CA HIS A 105 17.91 -10.50 -4.16
C HIS A 105 18.56 -10.08 -2.83
N VAL A 106 17.85 -10.28 -1.73
CA VAL A 106 18.28 -9.90 -0.39
C VAL A 106 18.26 -11.15 0.49
N SER A 107 19.40 -11.50 1.09
CA SER A 107 19.51 -12.66 1.97
C SER A 107 18.86 -12.41 3.34
N LYS A 108 18.44 -13.48 4.01
CA LYS A 108 17.93 -13.41 5.38
C LYS A 108 19.05 -12.96 6.32
N ILE A 109 18.70 -12.10 7.27
CA ILE A 109 19.60 -11.70 8.36
C ILE A 109 19.38 -12.66 9.53
N GLU A 110 20.48 -13.22 10.02
CA GLU A 110 20.48 -13.94 11.29
C GLU A 110 20.98 -13.02 12.40
N SER A 111 20.33 -13.08 13.57
CA SER A 111 20.75 -12.29 14.74
C SER A 111 22.18 -12.68 15.17
N LYS A 112 22.48 -13.99 15.24
CA LYS A 112 23.79 -14.53 15.69
C LYS A 112 24.29 -13.91 17.01
N GLY A 113 23.37 -13.54 17.91
CA GLY A 113 23.71 -12.91 19.19
C GLY A 113 24.14 -11.44 19.08
N ARG A 114 24.00 -10.80 17.91
CA ARG A 114 24.27 -9.37 17.75
C ARG A 114 23.17 -8.53 18.42
N PRO A 115 23.48 -7.28 18.85
CA PRO A 115 22.48 -6.41 19.46
C PRO A 115 21.27 -6.16 18.54
N ASP A 116 20.07 -6.14 19.13
CA ASP A 116 18.81 -5.95 18.38
C ASP A 116 18.81 -4.67 17.55
N SER A 117 19.39 -3.58 18.05
CA SER A 117 19.45 -2.30 17.34
C SER A 117 20.24 -2.39 16.02
N ILE A 118 21.31 -3.18 15.99
CA ILE A 118 22.10 -3.41 14.79
C ILE A 118 21.30 -4.26 13.80
N ILE A 119 20.63 -5.31 14.27
CA ILE A 119 19.80 -6.19 13.44
C ILE A 119 18.59 -5.44 12.87
N ALA A 120 17.93 -4.62 13.69
CA ALA A 120 16.77 -3.83 13.29
C ALA A 120 17.14 -2.86 12.17
N ASN A 121 18.21 -2.08 12.35
CA ASN A 121 18.72 -1.14 11.34
C ASN A 121 19.15 -1.85 10.05
N GLU A 122 19.87 -2.97 10.16
CA GLU A 122 20.28 -3.76 8.99
C GLU A 122 19.05 -4.32 8.25
N SER A 123 18.07 -4.84 8.98
CA SER A 123 16.83 -5.39 8.42
C SER A 123 15.97 -4.33 7.75
N TRP A 124 15.85 -3.15 8.35
CA TRP A 124 15.09 -2.04 7.77
C TRP A 124 15.77 -1.53 6.50
N ARG A 125 17.09 -1.33 6.51
CA ARG A 125 17.86 -0.96 5.32
C ARG A 125 17.68 -1.97 4.20
N ARG A 126 17.73 -3.27 4.53
CA ARG A 126 17.52 -4.36 3.55
C ARG A 126 16.10 -4.42 3.02
N TYR A 127 15.10 -4.12 3.85
CA TYR A 127 13.71 -4.02 3.44
C TYR A 127 13.53 -2.88 2.42
N LEU A 128 14.08 -1.70 2.71
CA LEU A 128 14.01 -0.53 1.82
C LEU A 128 14.72 -0.74 0.47
N LEU A 129 15.71 -1.65 0.37
CA LEU A 129 16.30 -2.01 -0.93
C LEU A 129 15.30 -2.61 -1.93
N ARG A 130 14.14 -3.10 -1.44
CA ARG A 130 13.10 -3.74 -2.26
C ARG A 130 11.77 -2.99 -2.22
N ASN A 131 11.52 -2.26 -1.13
CA ASN A 131 10.23 -1.69 -0.80
C ASN A 131 10.44 -0.24 -0.38
N ASP A 132 10.37 0.68 -1.33
CA ASP A 132 10.55 2.10 -1.09
C ASP A 132 9.40 2.86 -1.75
N SER A 133 8.49 3.42 -0.97
CA SER A 133 7.32 4.14 -1.49
C SER A 133 6.78 5.08 -0.43
N SER A 134 5.98 6.06 -0.85
CA SER A 134 5.28 6.96 0.09
C SER A 134 4.33 6.21 1.05
N VAL A 135 3.83 5.02 0.67
CA VAL A 135 3.01 4.18 1.55
C VAL A 135 3.85 3.57 2.68
N VAL A 136 5.06 3.10 2.36
CA VAL A 136 6.03 2.60 3.34
C VAL A 136 6.42 3.72 4.30
N ASP A 137 6.71 4.91 3.76
CA ASP A 137 7.09 6.09 4.55
C ASP A 137 6.01 6.49 5.57
N SER A 138 4.73 6.21 5.26
CA SER A 138 3.58 6.66 6.07
C SER A 138 3.06 5.60 7.04
N CYS A 139 3.07 4.32 6.65
CA CYS A 139 2.27 3.29 7.32
C CYS A 139 3.08 2.08 7.82
N PHE A 140 4.34 1.93 7.40
CA PHE A 140 5.10 0.74 7.73
C PHE A 140 5.98 0.98 8.96
N GLY A 141 6.10 -0.08 9.77
CA GLY A 141 6.97 -0.12 10.93
C GLY A 141 7.71 -1.46 10.98
N GLN A 142 8.44 -1.68 12.08
CA GLN A 142 9.23 -2.87 12.27
C GLN A 142 8.91 -3.53 13.62
N LEU A 143 8.70 -4.85 13.59
CA LEU A 143 8.54 -5.68 14.78
C LEU A 143 9.75 -6.58 14.97
N LYS A 144 10.06 -6.91 16.22
CA LYS A 144 11.03 -7.97 16.57
C LYS A 144 10.27 -9.27 16.83
N SER A 145 10.56 -10.30 16.04
CA SER A 145 10.03 -11.65 16.26
C SER A 145 11.08 -12.52 16.94
N HIS A 146 10.69 -13.23 18.00
CA HIS A 146 11.50 -14.23 18.69
C HIS A 146 10.72 -15.54 18.74
N VAL A 147 11.35 -16.63 18.29
CA VAL A 147 10.76 -17.97 18.27
C VAL A 147 11.71 -18.88 19.03
N THR A 148 11.19 -19.52 20.07
CA THR A 148 11.87 -20.57 20.83
C THR A 148 11.21 -21.90 20.47
N CYS A 149 12.04 -22.89 20.15
CA CYS A 149 11.61 -24.26 19.86
C CYS A 149 11.02 -24.90 21.12
#